data_AF-A0A962AEY6-F1
#
_entry.id   AF-A0A962AEY6-F1
#
_cell.length_a   1.000
_cell.length_b   1.000
_cell.length_c   1.000
_cell.angle_alpha   90.00
_cell.angle_beta   90.00
_cell.angle_gamma   90.00
#
_symmetry.space_group_name_H-M   'P 1'
#
loop_
_entity.id
_entity.type
_entity.pdbx_description
1 polymer ?
#
loop_
_entity_poly.entity_id
_entity_poly.type
_entity_poly.pdbx_seq_one_letter_code
_entity_poly.pdbx_strand_id
1 'polypeptide(L)'
;KVSRAKNRMHCDFAFWVGGTHENVADIPHLERLPGAAGIKVFMGSSTGSLLVEDDDGVSRILGATRRRAAFHSEDEYRLNERKPLRVKDDPNSHHVWRDVTAALQCTQRLVRIAREQRAIIHVL
;
A
#
# COMPACT_ATOMS: atom_id res chain seq x y z
N LYS A 1 10.41 -3.67 16.50
CA LYS A 1 9.15 -3.00 16.90
C LYS A 1 8.45 -3.73 18.05
N VAL A 2 8.11 -5.02 17.90
CA VAL A 2 7.44 -5.81 18.95
C VAL A 2 8.14 -5.77 20.31
N SER A 3 9.46 -6.00 20.38
CA SER A 3 10.21 -5.92 21.64
C SER A 3 10.07 -4.55 22.34
N ARG A 4 9.98 -3.45 21.58
CA ARG A 4 9.78 -2.10 22.13
C ARG A 4 8.36 -1.86 22.65
N ALA A 5 7.36 -2.57 22.12
CA ALA A 5 5.96 -2.45 22.49
C ALA A 5 5.56 -3.40 23.63
N LYS A 6 6.30 -4.50 23.80
CA LYS A 6 6.06 -5.48 24.87
C LYS A 6 6.03 -4.81 26.25
N ASN A 7 4.99 -5.11 27.03
CA ASN A 7 4.74 -4.56 28.37
C ASN A 7 4.63 -3.03 28.44
N ARG A 8 4.35 -2.36 27.31
CA ARG A 8 4.24 -0.90 27.22
C ARG A 8 2.97 -0.41 26.55
N MET A 9 2.12 -1.32 26.05
CA MET A 9 0.85 -0.98 25.41
C MET A 9 -0.33 -1.18 26.36
N HIS A 10 -1.34 -0.31 26.23
CA HIS A 10 -2.61 -0.44 26.96
C HIS A 10 -3.60 -1.40 26.30
N CYS A 11 -3.27 -1.93 25.11
CA CYS A 11 -4.08 -2.88 24.35
C CYS A 11 -3.19 -3.81 23.52
N ASP A 12 -3.79 -4.85 22.95
CA ASP A 12 -3.13 -5.75 22.01
C ASP A 12 -2.63 -5.00 20.77
N PHE A 13 -1.52 -5.45 20.19
CA PHE A 13 -0.89 -4.79 19.06
C PHE A 13 -0.37 -5.75 17.99
N ALA A 14 -0.39 -5.28 16.76
CA ALA A 14 0.29 -5.88 15.61
C ALA A 14 0.77 -4.76 14.66
N PHE A 15 1.66 -5.08 13.74
CA PHE A 15 2.25 -4.13 12.79
C PHE A 15 2.17 -4.65 11.37
N TRP A 16 1.81 -3.78 10.42
CA TRP A 16 2.00 -4.07 9.00
C TRP A 16 3.49 -3.98 8.64
N VAL A 17 3.95 -4.89 7.80
CA VAL A 17 5.27 -4.80 7.16
C VAL A 17 5.09 -4.15 5.78
N GLY A 18 5.92 -3.17 5.45
CA GLY A 18 5.87 -2.51 4.14
C GLY A 18 6.36 -3.44 3.04
N GLY A 19 5.57 -3.62 1.98
CA GLY A 19 6.01 -4.27 0.74
C GLY A 19 6.56 -3.24 -0.22
N THR A 20 7.76 -3.48 -0.75
CA THR A 20 8.46 -2.61 -1.69
C THR A 20 9.03 -3.41 -2.86
N HIS A 21 9.50 -2.74 -3.91
CA HIS A 21 10.22 -3.40 -5.01
C HIS A 21 11.48 -4.14 -4.53
N GLU A 22 12.13 -3.64 -3.50
CA GLU A 22 13.43 -4.11 -3.02
C GLU A 22 13.31 -5.36 -2.15
N ASN A 23 12.18 -5.56 -1.46
CA ASN A 23 12.03 -6.62 -0.46
C ASN A 23 11.11 -7.77 -0.87
N VAL A 24 10.70 -7.84 -2.15
CA VAL A 24 9.80 -8.89 -2.67
C VAL A 24 10.28 -10.30 -2.30
N ALA A 25 11.59 -10.54 -2.38
CA ALA A 25 12.18 -11.84 -2.06
C ALA A 25 12.01 -12.25 -0.58
N ASP A 26 11.91 -11.26 0.32
CA ASP A 26 11.80 -11.46 1.76
C ASP A 26 10.34 -11.56 2.23
N ILE A 27 9.38 -11.12 1.41
CA ILE A 27 7.95 -11.10 1.75
C ILE A 27 7.43 -12.40 2.37
N PRO A 28 7.74 -13.60 1.82
CA PRO A 28 7.26 -14.85 2.40
C PRO A 28 7.72 -15.05 3.84
N HIS A 29 8.88 -14.52 4.23
CA HIS A 29 9.36 -14.56 5.61
C HIS A 29 8.74 -13.42 6.44
N LEU A 30 8.77 -12.20 5.90
CA LEU A 30 8.33 -10.97 6.58
C LEU A 30 6.86 -11.04 7.02
N GLU A 31 5.96 -11.58 6.19
CA GLU A 31 4.52 -11.68 6.51
C GLU A 31 4.22 -12.62 7.69
N ARG A 32 5.20 -13.46 8.10
CA ARG A 32 5.09 -14.46 9.17
C ARG A 32 5.83 -14.09 10.44
N LEU A 33 6.51 -12.94 10.48
CA LEU A 33 7.20 -12.49 11.68
C LEU A 33 6.22 -12.35 12.87
N PRO A 34 6.66 -12.63 14.12
CA PRO A 34 5.85 -12.39 15.29
C PRO A 34 5.36 -10.92 15.34
N GLY A 35 4.05 -10.74 15.51
CA GLY A 35 3.42 -9.42 15.53
C GLY A 35 3.24 -8.76 14.16
N ALA A 36 3.52 -9.45 13.04
CA ALA A 36 3.17 -8.99 11.71
C ALA A 36 1.68 -9.22 11.42
N ALA A 37 0.95 -8.15 11.09
CA ALA A 37 -0.44 -8.22 10.63
C ALA A 37 -0.54 -8.73 9.18
N GLY A 38 0.52 -8.55 8.39
CA GLY A 38 0.62 -8.89 6.98
C GLY A 38 1.49 -7.87 6.24
N ILE A 39 1.34 -7.79 4.92
CA ILE A 39 2.03 -6.82 4.06
C ILE A 39 1.11 -5.62 3.77
N LYS A 40 1.61 -4.39 3.92
CA LYS A 40 0.96 -3.14 3.47
C LYS A 40 1.74 -2.56 2.31
N VAL A 41 1.04 -2.19 1.24
CA VAL A 41 1.61 -1.59 0.03
C VAL A 41 0.92 -0.25 -0.24
N PHE A 42 1.66 0.70 -0.82
CA PHE A 42 1.14 1.99 -1.25
C PHE A 42 1.28 2.12 -2.76
N MET A 43 0.16 2.12 -3.48
CA MET A 43 0.15 2.28 -4.95
C MET A 43 0.17 3.74 -5.41
N GLY A 44 0.03 4.67 -4.47
CA GLY A 44 0.17 6.10 -4.67
C GLY A 44 0.14 6.83 -3.34
N SER A 45 0.29 8.16 -3.37
CA SER A 45 0.37 9.02 -2.18
C SER A 45 1.56 8.78 -1.26
N SER A 46 2.55 8.01 -1.69
CA SER A 46 3.71 7.66 -0.90
C SER A 46 4.96 8.33 -1.47
N THR A 47 6.07 8.27 -0.74
CA THR A 47 7.35 8.82 -1.19
C THR A 47 8.48 7.83 -0.89
N GLY A 48 9.55 7.92 -1.68
CA GLY A 48 10.69 7.02 -1.55
C GLY A 48 10.36 5.57 -1.91
N SER A 49 11.07 4.63 -1.30
CA SER A 49 10.99 3.20 -1.64
C SER A 49 9.67 2.50 -1.25
N LEU A 50 8.76 3.18 -0.54
CA LEU A 50 7.46 2.63 -0.17
C LEU A 50 6.39 2.78 -1.25
N LEU A 51 6.65 3.58 -2.28
CA LEU A 51 5.76 3.73 -3.43
C LEU A 51 5.95 2.56 -4.39
N VAL A 52 4.85 1.90 -4.74
CA VAL A 52 4.77 0.81 -5.74
C VAL A 52 3.66 1.15 -6.72
N GLU A 53 3.94 2.07 -7.64
CA GLU A 53 2.95 2.65 -8.55
C GLU A 53 2.63 1.79 -9.78
N ASP A 54 3.54 0.89 -10.18
CA ASP A 54 3.42 0.06 -11.38
C ASP A 54 2.82 -1.32 -11.12
N ASP A 55 2.16 -1.86 -12.15
CA ASP A 55 1.47 -3.15 -12.09
C ASP A 55 2.43 -4.34 -11.86
N ASP A 56 3.68 -4.29 -12.35
CA ASP A 56 4.67 -5.37 -12.18
C ASP A 56 5.10 -5.50 -10.72
N GLY A 57 5.43 -4.39 -10.07
CA GLY A 57 5.76 -4.34 -8.65
C GLY A 57 4.64 -4.90 -7.79
N VAL A 58 3.39 -4.47 -8.03
CA VAL A 58 2.22 -4.97 -7.31
C VAL A 58 2.03 -6.47 -7.57
N SER A 59 2.16 -6.91 -8.81
CA SER A 59 2.04 -8.32 -9.21
C SER A 59 3.08 -9.21 -8.52
N ARG A 60 4.34 -8.77 -8.48
CA ARG A 60 5.44 -9.48 -7.81
C ARG A 60 5.24 -9.57 -6.31
N ILE A 61 4.80 -8.48 -5.67
CA ILE A 61 4.48 -8.47 -4.23
C ILE A 61 3.33 -9.43 -3.93
N LEU A 62 2.23 -9.37 -4.69
CA LEU A 62 1.08 -10.23 -4.50
C LEU A 62 1.41 -11.70 -4.76
N GLY A 63 2.22 -12.01 -5.77
CA GLY A 63 2.68 -13.38 -6.06
C GLY A 63 3.60 -13.95 -4.98
N ALA A 64 4.31 -13.09 -4.23
CA ALA A 64 5.14 -13.50 -3.10
C ALA A 64 4.36 -13.59 -1.76
N THR A 65 3.20 -12.96 -1.67
CA THR A 65 2.40 -12.89 -0.43
C THR A 65 1.44 -14.08 -0.34
N ARG A 66 1.35 -14.73 0.83
CA ARG A 66 0.38 -15.82 1.07
C ARG A 66 -0.80 -15.38 1.95
N ARG A 67 -0.57 -14.40 2.83
CA ARG A 67 -1.60 -13.82 3.70
C ARG A 67 -2.30 -12.64 3.02
N ARG A 68 -3.30 -12.06 3.69
CA ARG A 68 -3.98 -10.86 3.19
C ARG A 68 -3.01 -9.68 3.14
N ALA A 69 -2.86 -9.07 1.97
CA ALA A 69 -2.12 -7.81 1.80
C ALA A 69 -3.09 -6.61 1.84
N ALA A 70 -2.70 -5.56 2.55
CA ALA A 70 -3.43 -4.31 2.63
C ALA A 70 -2.86 -3.28 1.64
N PHE A 71 -3.73 -2.47 1.03
CA PHE A 71 -3.34 -1.51 0.00
C PHE A 71 -3.92 -0.14 0.27
N HIS A 72 -3.06 0.89 0.21
CA HIS A 72 -3.49 2.25 -0.08
C HIS A 72 -3.63 2.39 -1.59
N SER A 73 -4.83 2.67 -2.09
CA SER A 73 -5.20 2.54 -3.50
C SER A 73 -5.59 3.88 -4.11
N GLU A 74 -4.60 4.66 -4.54
CA GLU A 74 -4.78 5.87 -5.35
C GLU A 74 -3.74 5.87 -6.48
N ASP A 75 -4.15 6.24 -7.69
CA ASP A 75 -3.33 6.11 -8.89
C ASP A 75 -2.26 7.21 -8.95
N GLU A 76 -0.99 6.86 -8.77
CA GLU A 76 0.11 7.82 -8.71
C GLU A 76 0.31 8.59 -10.02
N TYR A 77 0.04 7.97 -11.19
CA TYR A 77 0.12 8.67 -12.47
C TYR A 77 -0.92 9.79 -12.57
N ARG A 78 -2.16 9.51 -12.15
CA ARG A 78 -3.21 10.53 -12.07
C ARG A 78 -2.93 11.59 -11.02
N LEU A 79 -2.36 11.22 -9.88
CA LEU A 79 -1.94 12.19 -8.87
C LEU A 79 -0.86 13.11 -9.43
N ASN A 80 0.11 12.60 -10.19
CA ASN A 80 1.15 13.42 -10.80
C ASN A 80 0.59 14.35 -11.90
N GLU A 81 -0.33 13.86 -12.74
CA GLU A 81 -1.04 14.68 -13.74
C GLU A 81 -1.78 15.86 -13.10
N ARG A 82 -2.47 15.60 -11.98
CA ARG A 82 -3.34 16.58 -11.31
C ARG A 82 -2.64 17.41 -10.25
N LYS A 83 -1.35 17.16 -9.99
CA LYS A 83 -0.55 17.88 -8.99
C LYS A 83 -0.59 19.41 -9.13
N PRO A 84 -0.65 20.00 -10.34
CA PRO A 84 -0.80 21.46 -10.51
C PRO A 84 -2.12 22.03 -9.97
N LEU A 85 -3.16 21.20 -9.78
CA LEU A 85 -4.44 21.63 -9.21
C LEU A 85 -4.36 21.85 -7.69
N ARG A 86 -3.29 21.40 -7.04
CA ARG A 86 -3.06 21.65 -5.62
C ARG A 86 -2.71 23.12 -5.40
N VAL A 87 -3.57 23.81 -4.65
CA VAL A 87 -3.33 25.20 -4.25
C VAL A 87 -2.46 25.20 -3.00
N LYS A 88 -1.37 25.99 -3.04
CA LYS A 88 -0.46 26.11 -1.91
C LYS A 88 -1.21 26.72 -0.72
N ASP A 89 -0.99 26.15 0.47
CA ASP A 89 -1.55 26.61 1.74
C ASP A 89 -3.11 26.57 1.83
N ASP A 90 -3.78 25.89 0.89
CA ASP A 90 -5.22 25.63 0.93
C ASP A 90 -5.52 24.12 0.98
N PRO A 91 -5.86 23.55 2.15
CA PRO A 91 -6.20 22.14 2.27
C PRO A 91 -7.49 21.77 1.54
N ASN A 92 -8.37 22.72 1.22
CA ASN A 92 -9.61 22.42 0.49
C ASN A 92 -9.33 22.00 -0.94
N SER A 93 -8.21 22.43 -1.54
CA SER A 93 -7.77 21.96 -2.86
C SER A 93 -7.34 20.48 -2.90
N HIS A 94 -7.18 19.82 -1.74
CA HIS A 94 -6.65 18.46 -1.65
C HIS A 94 -7.50 17.43 -2.40
N HIS A 95 -8.83 17.48 -2.24
CA HIS A 95 -9.74 16.55 -2.93
C HIS A 95 -9.91 16.86 -4.43
N VAL A 96 -9.57 18.08 -4.87
CA VAL A 96 -9.53 18.44 -6.29
C VAL A 96 -8.34 17.78 -6.97
N TRP A 97 -7.18 17.81 -6.32
CA TRP A 97 -6.00 17.08 -6.75
C TRP A 97 -6.22 15.56 -6.68
N ARG A 98 -6.68 15.06 -5.53
CA ARG A 98 -6.94 13.65 -5.23
C ARG A 98 -8.40 13.28 -5.48
N ASP A 99 -8.78 13.29 -6.74
CA ASP A 99 -10.17 13.07 -7.12
C ASP A 99 -10.59 11.58 -7.01
N VAL A 100 -11.90 11.34 -7.02
CA VAL A 100 -12.47 9.98 -6.92
C VAL A 100 -11.97 9.02 -8.00
N THR A 101 -11.58 9.56 -9.16
CA THR A 101 -11.05 8.79 -10.28
C THR A 101 -9.70 8.16 -9.94
N ALA A 102 -8.82 8.85 -9.19
CA ALA A 102 -7.54 8.31 -8.76
C ALA A 102 -7.72 7.04 -7.90
N ALA A 103 -8.69 7.05 -6.97
CA ALA A 103 -8.99 5.89 -6.14
C ALA A 103 -9.64 4.75 -6.94
N LEU A 104 -10.60 5.08 -7.83
CA LEU A 104 -11.32 4.10 -8.63
C LEU A 104 -10.40 3.37 -9.61
N GLN A 105 -9.59 4.10 -10.37
CA GLN A 105 -8.67 3.53 -11.37
C GLN A 105 -7.62 2.62 -10.72
N CYS A 106 -7.00 3.08 -9.63
CA CYS A 106 -6.04 2.27 -8.88
C CYS A 106 -6.68 1.00 -8.33
N THR A 107 -7.89 1.09 -7.79
CA THR A 107 -8.60 -0.06 -7.24
C THR A 107 -8.99 -1.06 -8.31
N GLN A 108 -9.39 -0.59 -9.51
CA GLN A 108 -9.65 -1.47 -10.66
C GLN A 108 -8.39 -2.21 -11.11
N ARG A 109 -7.25 -1.52 -11.21
CA ARG A 109 -5.93 -2.12 -11.50
C ARG A 109 -5.56 -3.17 -10.45
N LEU A 110 -5.64 -2.81 -9.17
CA LEU A 110 -5.34 -3.69 -8.04
C LEU A 110 -6.21 -4.97 -8.04
N VAL A 111 -7.51 -4.84 -8.24
CA VAL A 111 -8.44 -5.99 -8.28
C VAL A 111 -8.13 -6.93 -9.45
N ARG A 112 -7.76 -6.39 -10.62
CA ARG A 112 -7.33 -7.18 -11.77
C ARG A 112 -6.09 -8.01 -11.42
N ILE A 113 -5.03 -7.35 -10.95
CA ILE A 113 -3.76 -8.01 -10.61
C ILE A 113 -3.95 -9.05 -9.50
N ALA A 114 -4.75 -8.73 -8.47
CA ALA A 114 -5.04 -9.67 -7.39
C ALA A 114 -5.76 -10.92 -7.87
N ARG A 115 -6.66 -10.80 -8.86
CA ARG A 115 -7.32 -11.96 -9.48
C ARG A 115 -6.34 -12.82 -10.27
N GLU A 116 -5.45 -12.19 -11.04
CA GLU A 116 -4.40 -12.88 -11.81
C GLU A 116 -3.45 -13.66 -10.88
N GLN A 117 -3.04 -13.04 -9.77
CA GLN A 117 -2.18 -13.67 -8.77
C GLN A 117 -2.92 -14.58 -7.78
N ARG A 118 -4.26 -14.68 -7.88
CA ARG A 118 -5.12 -15.38 -6.90
C ARG A 118 -4.85 -14.96 -5.45
N ALA A 119 -4.51 -13.68 -5.26
CA ALA A 119 -4.12 -13.11 -3.99
C ALA A 119 -5.31 -12.53 -3.22
N ILE A 120 -5.19 -12.50 -1.90
CA ILE A 120 -6.22 -11.96 -1.00
C ILE A 120 -5.82 -10.53 -0.61
N ILE A 121 -6.67 -9.56 -0.94
CA ILE A 121 -6.39 -8.14 -0.68
C ILE A 121 -7.37 -7.51 0.30
N HIS A 122 -6.98 -6.35 0.83
CA HIS A 122 -7.83 -5.42 1.59
C HIS A 122 -7.47 -4.00 1.19
N VAL A 123 -8.46 -3.22 0.74
CA VAL A 123 -8.26 -1.80 0.45
C VAL A 123 -8.51 -1.03 1.74
N LEU A 124 -7.50 -0.28 2.19
CA LEU A 124 -7.48 0.50 3.44
C LEU A 124 -6.75 1.83 3.25
#